data_AF-A0A841HVH0-F1
#
_entry.id   AF-A0A841HVH0-F1
#
_cell.length_a   1.000
_cell.length_b   1.000
_cell.length_c   1.000
_cell.angle_alpha   90.00
_cell.angle_beta   90.00
_cell.angle_gamma   90.00
#
_symmetry.space_group_name_H-M   'P 1'
#
loop_
_entity.id
_entity.type
_entity.pdbx_description
1 polymer ?
#
loop_
_entity_poly.entity_id
_entity_poly.type
_entity_poly.pdbx_seq_one_letter_code
_entity_poly.pdbx_strand_id
1 'polypeptide(L)'
;MTNMELAIALITSPSAAFADLKEKPKFWFPLLAVLISTVAVLIWYYSFVDFDWLVDRMMSADTRTQQMPEEQRNQAMAMMKPGFLMWSSVISVIIFVTAARALEALYFSLSGNITNVRHSYKQWFALSCWTSLPHIIGTLGMVAFLLTSSTNQVSNEELQLLSLNELIFHVPLGGKGYVLLSSLTIIHPWVWWLTVVGVRVWTQRSWLFSTVFGLLPSIVVYGVWALIAFS
;
A
#
# COMPACT_ATOMS: atom_id res chain seq x y z
N MET A 1 -15.35 -17.66 12.61
CA MET A 1 -13.92 -17.95 12.70
C MET A 1 -13.20 -16.98 13.65
N THR A 2 -12.10 -17.41 14.30
CA THR A 2 -11.14 -16.53 14.99
C THR A 2 -10.37 -15.69 13.96
N ASN A 3 -9.61 -14.68 14.41
CA ASN A 3 -8.83 -13.84 13.49
C ASN A 3 -7.75 -14.65 12.74
N MET A 4 -7.11 -15.62 13.41
CA MET A 4 -6.10 -16.46 12.76
C MET A 4 -6.72 -17.43 11.75
N GLU A 5 -7.85 -18.04 12.11
CA GLU A 5 -8.62 -18.88 11.19
C GLU A 5 -9.06 -18.11 9.95
N LEU A 6 -9.51 -16.86 10.10
CA LEU A 6 -9.88 -16.00 8.98
C LEU A 6 -8.69 -15.71 8.07
N ALA A 7 -7.50 -15.43 8.62
CA ALA A 7 -6.29 -15.20 7.83
C ALA A 7 -5.89 -16.44 7.01
N ILE A 8 -5.94 -17.63 7.63
CA ILE A 8 -5.66 -18.90 6.95
C ILE A 8 -6.73 -19.19 5.89
N ALA A 9 -8.01 -19.01 6.23
CA ALA A 9 -9.13 -19.24 5.33
C ALA A 9 -9.12 -18.27 4.14
N LEU A 10 -8.58 -17.05 4.28
CA LEU A 10 -8.44 -16.11 3.17
C LEU A 10 -7.55 -16.69 2.05
N ILE A 11 -6.61 -17.56 2.39
CA ILE A 11 -5.71 -18.22 1.44
C ILE A 11 -6.32 -19.53 0.94
N THR A 12 -6.87 -20.34 1.84
CA THR A 12 -7.31 -21.72 1.51
C THR A 12 -8.75 -21.82 1.04
N SER A 13 -9.63 -20.93 1.51
CA SER A 13 -11.08 -20.96 1.31
C SER A 13 -11.69 -19.56 1.41
N PRO A 14 -11.25 -18.58 0.58
CA PRO A 14 -11.59 -17.17 0.74
C PRO A 14 -13.10 -16.92 0.76
N SER A 15 -13.88 -17.67 -0.02
CA SER A 15 -15.33 -17.56 -0.02
C SER A 15 -15.95 -17.83 1.36
N ALA A 16 -15.44 -18.81 2.10
CA ALA A 16 -15.90 -19.13 3.45
C ALA A 16 -15.48 -18.04 4.45
N ALA A 17 -14.25 -17.53 4.34
CA ALA A 17 -13.77 -16.42 5.16
C ALA A 17 -14.66 -15.17 4.99
N PHE A 18 -14.96 -14.80 3.73
CA PHE A 18 -15.84 -13.66 3.45
C PHE A 18 -17.28 -13.91 3.90
N ALA A 19 -17.79 -15.14 3.82
CA ALA A 19 -19.11 -15.45 4.38
C ALA A 19 -19.16 -15.25 5.90
N ASP A 20 -18.15 -15.69 6.66
CA ASP A 20 -18.06 -15.45 8.11
C ASP A 20 -17.95 -13.94 8.43
N LEU A 21 -17.16 -13.20 7.64
CA LEU A 21 -16.98 -11.75 7.80
C LEU A 21 -18.24 -10.94 7.50
N LYS A 22 -19.11 -11.44 6.61
CA LYS A 22 -20.40 -10.82 6.33
C LYS A 22 -21.27 -10.78 7.59
N GLU A 23 -21.33 -11.89 8.32
CA GLU A 23 -22.14 -12.03 9.54
C GLU A 23 -21.48 -11.36 10.74
N LYS A 24 -20.15 -11.48 10.86
CA LYS A 24 -19.36 -10.98 12.00
C LYS A 24 -18.23 -10.08 11.52
N PRO A 25 -18.52 -8.83 11.11
CA PRO A 25 -17.50 -7.93 10.57
C PRO A 25 -16.49 -7.55 11.65
N LYS A 26 -15.24 -7.97 11.42
CA LYS A 26 -14.06 -7.67 12.25
C LYS A 26 -13.03 -7.01 11.35
N PHE A 27 -12.45 -5.90 11.78
CA PHE A 27 -11.50 -5.14 10.94
C PHE A 27 -10.22 -4.75 11.68
N TRP A 28 -10.24 -4.70 13.02
CA TRP A 28 -9.09 -4.27 13.81
C TRP A 28 -7.86 -5.15 13.60
N PHE A 29 -8.03 -6.47 13.61
CA PHE A 29 -6.91 -7.38 13.42
C PHE A 29 -6.18 -7.19 12.08
N PRO A 30 -6.83 -7.29 10.91
CA PRO A 30 -6.12 -7.11 9.63
C PRO A 30 -5.57 -5.69 9.46
N LEU A 31 -6.28 -4.66 9.94
CA LEU A 31 -5.80 -3.28 9.88
C LEU A 31 -4.53 -3.09 10.72
N LEU A 32 -4.56 -3.52 11.98
CA LEU A 32 -3.41 -3.40 12.88
C LEU A 32 -2.25 -4.30 12.43
N ALA A 33 -2.52 -5.48 11.86
CA ALA A 33 -1.46 -6.34 11.34
C ALA A 33 -0.67 -5.65 10.21
N VAL A 34 -1.35 -5.03 9.25
CA VAL A 34 -0.70 -4.28 8.16
C VAL A 34 -0.01 -3.02 8.68
N LEU A 35 -0.66 -2.25 9.57
CA LEU A 35 -0.07 -1.04 10.13
C LEU A 35 1.17 -1.32 10.97
N ILE A 36 1.08 -2.23 11.93
CA ILE A 36 2.17 -2.55 12.86
C ILE A 36 3.36 -3.16 12.09
N SER A 37 3.11 -4.07 11.15
CA SER A 37 4.20 -4.64 10.32
C SER A 37 4.92 -3.56 9.53
N THR A 38 4.18 -2.68 8.84
CA THR A 38 4.77 -1.61 8.05
C THR A 38 5.52 -0.59 8.92
N VAL A 39 4.92 -0.17 10.04
CA VAL A 39 5.53 0.79 10.97
C VAL A 39 6.79 0.22 11.63
N ALA A 40 6.77 -1.05 12.05
CA ALA A 40 7.93 -1.70 12.64
C ALA A 40 9.11 -1.73 11.67
N VAL A 41 8.87 -2.07 10.40
CA VAL A 41 9.90 -2.08 9.36
C VAL A 41 10.40 -0.66 9.06
N LEU A 42 9.53 0.35 9.02
CA LEU A 42 9.96 1.73 8.81
C LEU A 42 10.84 2.26 9.94
N ILE A 43 10.45 2.00 11.19
CA ILE A 43 11.28 2.40 12.35
C ILE A 43 12.65 1.71 12.27
N TRP A 44 12.68 0.43 11.93
CA TRP A 44 13.93 -0.29 11.75
C TRP A 44 14.77 0.27 10.60
N TYR A 45 14.17 0.52 9.43
CA TYR A 45 14.84 1.14 8.29
C TYR A 45 15.51 2.45 8.66
N TYR A 46 14.78 3.39 9.28
CA TYR A 46 15.33 4.68 9.67
C TYR A 46 16.39 4.59 10.79
N SER A 47 16.41 3.49 11.56
CA SER A 47 17.48 3.23 12.52
C SER A 47 18.74 2.60 11.90
N PHE A 48 18.61 2.00 10.71
CA PHE A 48 19.67 1.30 10.00
C PHE A 48 20.33 2.15 8.91
N VAL A 49 19.55 2.98 8.22
CA VAL A 49 19.98 3.73 7.03
C VAL A 49 21.01 4.81 7.36
N ASP A 50 21.97 5.01 6.46
CA ASP A 50 22.84 6.19 6.46
C ASP A 50 22.00 7.43 6.15
N PHE A 51 21.74 8.23 7.19
CA PHE A 51 20.84 9.37 7.09
C PHE A 51 21.43 10.50 6.23
N ASP A 52 22.72 10.78 6.35
CA ASP A 52 23.36 11.88 5.61
C ASP A 52 23.35 11.56 4.12
N TRP A 53 23.66 10.31 3.77
CA TRP A 53 23.53 9.81 2.40
C TRP A 53 22.08 9.86 1.90
N LEU A 54 21.11 9.47 2.73
CA LEU A 54 19.70 9.47 2.35
C LEU A 54 19.21 10.89 2.04
N VAL A 55 19.54 11.87 2.88
CA VAL A 55 19.20 13.27 2.65
C VAL A 55 19.87 13.80 1.40
N ASP A 56 21.15 13.52 1.19
CA ASP A 56 21.85 13.96 -0.02
C ASP A 56 21.23 13.36 -1.29
N ARG A 57 20.86 12.07 -1.25
CA ARG A 57 20.13 11.41 -2.36
C ARG A 57 18.79 12.11 -2.61
N MET A 58 17.99 12.38 -1.58
CA MET A 58 16.68 13.05 -1.73
C MET A 58 16.83 14.44 -2.36
N MET A 59 17.80 15.22 -1.92
CA MET A 59 18.06 16.57 -2.43
C MET A 59 18.62 16.56 -3.85
N SER A 60 19.43 15.54 -4.19
CA SER A 60 19.99 15.39 -5.52
C SER A 60 18.97 14.86 -6.53
N ALA A 61 17.91 14.20 -6.08
CA ALA A 61 16.83 13.71 -6.93
C ALA A 61 15.83 14.80 -7.36
N ASP A 62 15.68 15.88 -6.59
CA ASP A 62 14.74 16.96 -6.92
C ASP A 62 15.42 18.07 -7.75
N THR A 63 14.94 18.26 -8.98
CA THR A 63 15.43 19.30 -9.90
C THR A 63 15.30 20.72 -9.33
N ARG A 64 14.33 20.98 -8.43
CA ARG A 64 14.21 22.29 -7.78
C ARG A 64 15.33 22.53 -6.80
N THR A 65 15.73 21.53 -6.02
CA THR A 65 16.82 21.64 -5.04
C THR A 65 18.19 21.71 -5.70
N GLN A 66 18.36 21.10 -6.88
CA GLN A 66 19.57 21.28 -7.71
C GLN A 66 19.76 22.74 -8.18
N GLN A 67 18.67 23.49 -8.35
CA GLN A 67 18.69 24.90 -8.78
C GLN A 67 18.81 25.89 -7.61
N MET A 68 18.78 25.41 -6.36
CA MET A 68 18.91 26.27 -5.17
C MET A 68 20.37 26.69 -4.95
N PRO A 69 20.62 27.91 -4.47
CA PRO A 69 21.94 28.31 -3.98
C PRO A 69 22.45 27.36 -2.89
N GLU A 70 23.76 27.10 -2.86
CA GLU A 70 24.40 26.15 -1.93
C GLU A 70 24.06 26.42 -0.46
N GLU A 71 24.04 27.70 -0.05
CA GLU A 71 23.65 28.09 1.31
C GLU A 71 22.22 27.67 1.64
N GLN A 72 21.30 27.80 0.68
CA GLN A 72 19.89 27.46 0.87
C GLN A 72 19.68 25.94 0.88
N ARG A 73 20.45 25.20 0.08
CA ARG A 73 20.51 23.72 0.12
C ARG A 73 21.00 23.23 1.48
N ASN A 74 22.08 23.80 1.99
CA ASN A 74 22.67 23.42 3.27
C ASN A 74 21.72 23.75 4.44
N GLN A 75 21.02 24.87 4.39
CA GLN A 75 19.97 25.20 5.36
C GLN A 75 18.80 24.21 5.31
N ALA A 76 18.35 23.81 4.12
CA ALA A 76 17.29 22.83 3.96
C ALA A 76 17.69 21.45 4.53
N MET A 77 18.93 21.02 4.27
CA MET A 77 19.49 19.78 4.84
C MET A 77 19.54 19.83 6.37
N ALA A 78 19.95 20.97 6.95
CA ALA A 78 20.01 21.14 8.40
C ALA A 78 18.62 21.08 9.08
N MET A 79 17.54 21.35 8.33
CA MET A 79 16.17 21.19 8.82
C MET A 79 15.67 19.73 8.76
N MET A 80 16.26 18.90 7.90
CA MET A 80 15.93 17.48 7.80
C MET A 80 16.60 16.69 8.92
N LYS A 81 15.87 16.47 10.02
CA LYS A 81 16.35 15.66 11.15
C LYS A 81 15.93 14.20 10.99
N PRO A 82 16.76 13.22 11.43
CA PRO A 82 16.41 11.79 11.39
C PRO A 82 15.06 11.48 12.03
N GLY A 83 14.82 12.00 13.24
CA GLY A 83 13.55 11.81 13.94
C GLY A 83 12.37 12.42 13.19
N PHE A 84 12.55 13.53 12.47
CA PHE A 84 11.48 14.14 11.70
C PHE A 84 11.10 13.30 10.48
N LEU A 85 12.07 12.81 9.69
CA LEU A 85 11.79 11.94 8.53
C LEU A 85 11.16 10.61 8.95
N MET A 86 11.66 10.01 10.03
CA MET A 86 11.08 8.77 10.57
C MET A 86 9.63 8.98 11.01
N TRP A 87 9.36 9.94 11.89
CA TRP A 87 8.02 10.14 12.43
C TRP A 87 7.02 10.65 11.39
N SER A 88 7.46 11.52 10.47
CA SER A 88 6.61 11.94 9.35
C SER A 88 6.24 10.76 8.45
N SER A 89 7.16 9.84 8.18
CA SER A 89 6.88 8.61 7.42
C SER A 89 5.91 7.69 8.15
N VAL A 90 6.12 7.45 9.45
CA VAL A 90 5.23 6.63 10.29
C VAL A 90 3.82 7.19 10.33
N ILE A 91 3.67 8.50 10.60
CA ILE A 91 2.37 9.18 10.65
C ILE A 91 1.70 9.13 9.27
N SER A 92 2.47 9.38 8.20
CA SER A 92 1.95 9.35 6.83
C SER A 92 1.42 7.98 6.47
N VAL A 93 2.12 6.90 6.81
CA VAL A 93 1.64 5.53 6.57
C VAL A 93 0.36 5.23 7.35
N ILE A 94 0.31 5.59 8.64
CA ILE A 94 -0.89 5.34 9.46
C ILE A 94 -2.11 6.06 8.87
N ILE A 95 -1.95 7.33 8.51
CA ILE A 95 -3.02 8.14 7.92
C ILE A 95 -3.41 7.57 6.56
N PHE A 96 -2.44 7.36 5.65
CA PHE A 96 -2.71 6.97 4.28
C PHE A 96 -3.34 5.58 4.18
N VAL A 97 -2.80 4.58 4.89
CA VAL A 97 -3.34 3.21 4.89
C VAL A 97 -4.76 3.21 5.46
N THR A 98 -4.99 3.87 6.59
CA THR A 98 -6.32 3.90 7.21
C THR A 98 -7.33 4.66 6.34
N ALA A 99 -6.93 5.80 5.79
CA ALA A 99 -7.75 6.59 4.88
C ALA A 99 -8.09 5.82 3.60
N ALA A 100 -7.13 5.12 3.01
CA ALA A 100 -7.36 4.30 1.82
C ALA A 100 -8.43 3.22 2.07
N ARG A 101 -8.37 2.53 3.23
CA ARG A 101 -9.39 1.53 3.61
C ARG A 101 -10.76 2.17 3.84
N ALA A 102 -10.79 3.33 4.48
CA ALA A 102 -12.02 4.07 4.75
C ALA A 102 -12.68 4.57 3.46
N LEU A 103 -11.88 5.11 2.53
CA LEU A 103 -12.34 5.59 1.23
C LEU A 103 -12.84 4.45 0.34
N GLU A 104 -12.16 3.31 0.34
CA GLU A 104 -12.62 2.12 -0.38
C GLU A 104 -13.95 1.61 0.19
N ALA A 105 -14.09 1.55 1.51
CA ALA A 105 -15.35 1.19 2.17
C ALA A 105 -16.48 2.18 1.89
N LEU A 106 -16.18 3.48 1.86
CA LEU A 106 -17.12 4.53 1.50
C LEU A 106 -17.59 4.34 0.05
N TYR A 107 -16.66 4.10 -0.87
CA TYR A 107 -17.00 3.79 -2.26
C TYR A 107 -17.93 2.58 -2.36
N PHE A 108 -17.63 1.46 -1.68
CA PHE A 108 -18.51 0.27 -1.70
C PHE A 108 -19.87 0.54 -1.07
N SER A 109 -19.94 1.37 -0.04
CA SER A 109 -21.22 1.76 0.57
C SER A 109 -22.08 2.60 -0.38
N LEU A 110 -21.48 3.56 -1.09
CA LEU A 110 -22.19 4.42 -2.03
C LEU A 110 -22.63 3.66 -3.28
N SER A 111 -21.72 2.89 -3.88
CA SER A 111 -22.00 2.04 -5.06
C SER A 111 -22.98 0.92 -4.73
N GLY A 112 -22.93 0.37 -3.52
CA GLY A 112 -23.89 -0.62 -3.02
C GLY A 112 -25.32 -0.08 -3.00
N ASN A 113 -25.52 1.17 -2.55
CA ASN A 113 -26.83 1.82 -2.57
C ASN A 113 -27.39 1.99 -4.00
N ILE A 114 -26.54 2.33 -4.97
CA ILE A 114 -26.94 2.52 -6.38
C ILE A 114 -27.29 1.17 -7.04
N THR A 115 -26.54 0.13 -6.70
CA THR A 115 -26.68 -1.22 -7.29
C THR A 115 -27.64 -2.15 -6.51
N ASN A 116 -28.33 -1.60 -5.51
CA ASN A 116 -29.25 -2.31 -4.61
C ASN A 116 -28.58 -3.50 -3.86
N VAL A 117 -27.33 -3.32 -3.46
CA VAL A 117 -26.56 -4.21 -2.59
C VAL A 117 -26.50 -3.58 -1.20
N ARG A 118 -27.30 -4.09 -0.26
CA ARG A 118 -27.40 -3.52 1.08
C ARG A 118 -26.45 -4.22 2.05
N HIS A 119 -25.31 -3.58 2.31
CA HIS A 119 -24.39 -3.91 3.40
C HIS A 119 -24.01 -2.64 4.15
N SER A 120 -23.75 -2.76 5.45
CA SER A 120 -23.32 -1.64 6.29
C SER A 120 -21.90 -1.18 5.94
N TYR A 121 -21.59 0.09 6.21
CA TYR A 121 -20.22 0.61 6.06
C TYR A 121 -19.19 -0.23 6.83
N LYS A 122 -19.53 -0.69 8.04
CA LYS A 122 -18.65 -1.55 8.86
C LYS A 122 -18.30 -2.87 8.17
N GLN A 123 -19.25 -3.48 7.44
CA GLN A 123 -18.98 -4.67 6.64
C GLN A 123 -18.00 -4.32 5.52
N TRP A 124 -18.27 -3.29 4.72
CA TRP A 124 -17.36 -2.91 3.63
C TRP A 124 -15.96 -2.52 4.10
N PHE A 125 -15.86 -1.87 5.26
CA PHE A 125 -14.59 -1.55 5.89
C PHE A 125 -13.85 -2.82 6.35
N ALA A 126 -14.55 -3.80 6.91
CA ALA A 126 -13.95 -5.09 7.22
C ALA A 126 -13.43 -5.80 5.96
N LEU A 127 -14.20 -5.82 4.87
CA LEU A 127 -13.75 -6.39 3.60
C LEU A 127 -12.47 -5.73 3.11
N SER A 128 -12.45 -4.39 3.04
CA SER A 128 -11.29 -3.61 2.62
C SER A 128 -10.04 -3.89 3.47
N CYS A 129 -10.20 -3.98 4.79
CA CYS A 129 -9.07 -4.33 5.66
C CYS A 129 -8.57 -5.76 5.43
N TRP A 130 -9.46 -6.75 5.33
CA TRP A 130 -9.07 -8.15 5.13
C TRP A 130 -8.44 -8.41 3.76
N THR A 131 -8.92 -7.77 2.69
CA THR A 131 -8.32 -7.92 1.35
C THR A 131 -6.93 -7.32 1.28
N SER A 132 -6.58 -6.38 2.17
CA SER A 132 -5.24 -5.79 2.24
C SER A 132 -4.17 -6.64 2.93
N LEU A 133 -4.57 -7.73 3.60
CA LEU A 133 -3.65 -8.59 4.37
C LEU A 133 -2.45 -9.15 3.56
N PRO A 134 -2.57 -9.50 2.25
CA PRO A 134 -1.44 -9.93 1.44
C PRO A 134 -0.28 -8.92 1.36
N HIS A 135 -0.52 -7.63 1.60
CA HIS A 135 0.56 -6.62 1.61
C HIS A 135 1.62 -6.88 2.68
N ILE A 136 1.32 -7.67 3.72
CA ILE A 136 2.31 -8.13 4.70
C ILE A 136 3.48 -8.85 4.00
N ILE A 137 3.24 -9.54 2.89
CA ILE A 137 4.32 -10.18 2.11
C ILE A 137 5.30 -9.14 1.54
N GLY A 138 4.79 -7.97 1.13
CA GLY A 138 5.63 -6.83 0.76
C GLY A 138 6.51 -6.36 1.91
N THR A 139 5.94 -6.24 3.12
CA THR A 139 6.73 -5.88 4.32
C THR A 139 7.76 -6.93 4.68
N LEU A 140 7.48 -8.22 4.46
CA LEU A 140 8.46 -9.30 4.64
C LEU A 140 9.57 -9.22 3.59
N GLY A 141 9.27 -8.80 2.36
CA GLY A 141 10.27 -8.48 1.34
C GLY A 141 11.22 -7.39 1.79
N MET A 142 10.70 -6.29 2.36
CA MET A 142 11.52 -5.22 2.95
C MET A 142 12.42 -5.73 4.09
N VAL A 143 11.87 -6.57 4.98
CA VAL A 143 12.65 -7.21 6.06
C VAL A 143 13.79 -8.05 5.49
N ALA A 144 13.49 -8.91 4.51
CA ALA A 144 14.49 -9.76 3.88
C ALA A 144 15.59 -8.90 3.22
N PHE A 145 15.22 -7.83 2.52
CA PHE A 145 16.17 -6.90 1.92
C PHE A 145 17.13 -6.32 2.97
N LEU A 146 16.58 -5.74 4.04
CA LEU A 146 17.37 -5.12 5.11
C LEU A 146 18.32 -6.10 5.79
N LEU A 147 17.90 -7.37 5.99
CA LEU A 147 18.76 -8.41 6.55
C LEU A 147 19.92 -8.79 5.63
N THR A 148 19.72 -8.70 4.32
CA THR A 148 20.73 -9.10 3.31
C THR A 148 21.59 -7.94 2.82
N SER A 149 21.23 -6.70 3.15
CA SER A 149 21.96 -5.52 2.70
C SER A 149 23.35 -5.47 3.33
N SER A 150 24.39 -5.38 2.50
CA SER A 150 25.79 -5.21 2.93
C SER A 150 26.14 -3.76 3.26
N THR A 151 25.26 -2.82 2.92
CA THR A 151 25.43 -1.38 3.14
C THR A 151 24.24 -0.78 3.89
N ASN A 152 24.50 0.31 4.61
CA ASN A 152 23.47 1.16 5.20
C ASN A 152 22.93 2.21 4.21
N GLN A 153 23.51 2.33 3.02
CA GLN A 153 23.05 3.21 1.94
C GLN A 153 21.90 2.58 1.16
N VAL A 154 20.79 2.33 1.86
CA VAL A 154 19.57 1.75 1.31
C VAL A 154 18.55 2.83 1.05
N SER A 155 18.02 2.87 -0.15
CA SER A 155 16.97 3.81 -0.52
C SER A 155 15.56 3.29 -0.32
N ASN A 156 14.62 4.23 -0.28
CA ASN A 156 13.20 3.92 -0.15
C ASN A 156 12.70 3.04 -1.30
N GLU A 157 13.33 3.11 -2.47
CA GLU A 157 12.87 2.40 -3.67
C GLU A 157 13.39 0.96 -3.69
N GLU A 158 14.61 0.73 -3.20
CA GLU A 158 15.16 -0.61 -2.98
C GLU A 158 14.38 -1.40 -1.91
N LEU A 159 13.69 -0.71 -0.99
CA LEU A 159 12.75 -1.37 -0.07
C LEU A 159 11.54 -1.96 -0.80
N GLN A 160 11.17 -1.44 -1.97
CA GLN A 160 10.03 -1.90 -2.76
C GLN A 160 10.40 -3.05 -3.72
N LEU A 161 11.09 -4.08 -3.21
CA LEU A 161 11.57 -5.23 -3.98
C LEU A 161 10.50 -5.94 -4.82
N LEU A 162 9.25 -5.90 -4.37
CA LEU A 162 8.14 -6.57 -5.04
C LEU A 162 7.42 -5.67 -6.06
N SER A 163 7.93 -4.46 -6.29
CA SER A 163 7.38 -3.54 -7.28
C SER A 163 7.63 -4.02 -8.71
N LEU A 164 6.77 -3.59 -9.64
CA LEU A 164 6.96 -3.89 -11.05
C LEU A 164 8.21 -3.19 -11.59
N ASN A 165 8.56 -2.02 -11.04
CA ASN A 165 9.78 -1.34 -11.41
C ASN A 165 11.01 -2.19 -11.09
N GLU A 166 11.16 -2.65 -9.85
CA GLU A 166 12.34 -3.41 -9.42
C GLU A 166 12.43 -4.81 -10.05
N LEU A 167 11.30 -5.43 -10.39
CA LEU A 167 11.30 -6.80 -10.92
C LEU A 167 11.37 -6.88 -12.44
N ILE A 168 10.84 -5.89 -13.15
CA ILE A 168 10.60 -5.97 -14.61
C ILE A 168 11.23 -4.78 -15.33
N PHE A 169 10.84 -3.55 -14.98
CA PHE A 169 11.08 -2.40 -15.86
C PHE A 169 12.39 -1.66 -15.60
N HIS A 170 12.88 -1.64 -14.35
CA HIS A 170 14.11 -0.99 -13.92
C HIS A 170 14.24 0.47 -14.41
N VAL A 171 13.13 1.22 -14.38
CA VAL A 171 13.14 2.63 -14.78
C VAL A 171 13.97 3.40 -13.75
N PRO A 172 14.88 4.29 -14.18
CA PRO A 172 15.65 5.11 -13.25
C PRO A 172 14.79 6.18 -12.59
N LEU A 173 15.22 6.63 -11.41
CA LEU A 173 14.59 7.73 -10.68
C LEU A 173 14.48 8.98 -11.58
N GLY A 174 13.28 9.58 -11.63
CA GLY A 174 12.96 10.71 -12.51
C GLY A 174 12.57 10.34 -13.94
N GLY A 175 12.68 9.05 -14.32
CA GLY A 175 12.21 8.55 -15.60
C GLY A 175 10.68 8.53 -15.72
N LYS A 176 10.16 8.56 -16.96
CA LYS A 176 8.72 8.44 -17.24
C LYS A 176 8.18 7.12 -16.68
N GLY A 177 7.04 7.17 -16.00
CA GLY A 177 6.43 5.99 -15.40
C GLY A 177 7.07 5.50 -14.09
N TYR A 178 8.21 6.05 -13.65
CA TYR A 178 8.94 5.57 -12.46
C TYR A 178 8.04 5.40 -11.24
N VAL A 179 7.40 6.49 -10.80
CA VAL A 179 6.58 6.48 -9.57
C VAL A 179 5.42 5.49 -9.67
N LEU A 180 4.79 5.39 -10.84
CA LEU A 180 3.68 4.46 -11.06
C LEU A 180 4.16 3.01 -10.98
N LEU A 181 5.25 2.67 -11.67
CA LEU A 181 5.78 1.31 -11.72
C LEU A 181 6.33 0.87 -10.36
N SER A 182 6.88 1.79 -9.57
CA SER A 182 7.32 1.53 -8.20
C SER A 182 6.13 1.35 -7.24
N SER A 183 5.01 2.04 -7.48
CA SER A 183 3.80 1.88 -6.66
C SER A 183 3.07 0.55 -6.87
N LEU A 184 3.12 0.00 -8.09
CA LEU A 184 2.49 -1.27 -8.43
C LEU A 184 3.40 -2.43 -8.03
N THR A 185 2.83 -3.45 -7.41
CA THR A 185 3.56 -4.63 -6.94
C THR A 185 2.91 -5.91 -7.41
N ILE A 186 3.66 -7.01 -7.45
CA ILE A 186 3.15 -8.34 -7.79
C ILE A 186 2.08 -8.85 -6.80
N ILE A 187 1.89 -8.17 -5.66
CA ILE A 187 0.87 -8.48 -4.66
C ILE A 187 -0.51 -7.94 -5.07
N HIS A 188 -0.57 -6.89 -5.89
CA HIS A 188 -1.83 -6.24 -6.26
C HIS A 188 -2.84 -7.19 -6.93
N PRO A 189 -2.46 -8.06 -7.89
CA PRO A 189 -3.39 -9.03 -8.47
C PRO A 189 -4.06 -9.93 -7.43
N TRP A 190 -3.35 -10.31 -6.37
CA TRP A 190 -3.92 -11.11 -5.29
C TRP A 190 -4.93 -10.31 -4.47
N VAL A 191 -4.59 -9.07 -4.10
CA VAL A 191 -5.51 -8.16 -3.38
C VAL A 191 -6.78 -7.92 -4.21
N TRP A 192 -6.63 -7.64 -5.51
CA TRP A 192 -7.75 -7.45 -6.41
C TRP A 192 -8.62 -8.70 -6.51
N TRP A 193 -8.02 -9.88 -6.68
CA TRP A 193 -8.76 -11.13 -6.70
C TRP A 193 -9.56 -11.36 -5.41
N LEU A 194 -8.97 -11.12 -4.23
CA LEU A 194 -9.67 -11.20 -2.95
C LEU A 194 -10.83 -10.22 -2.86
N THR A 195 -10.64 -8.97 -3.30
CA THR A 195 -11.71 -7.97 -3.35
C THR A 195 -12.87 -8.46 -4.23
N VAL A 196 -12.58 -8.98 -5.42
CA VAL A 196 -13.61 -9.52 -6.31
C VAL A 196 -14.34 -10.71 -5.68
N VAL A 197 -13.63 -11.65 -5.06
CA VAL A 197 -14.23 -12.79 -4.36
C VAL A 197 -15.13 -12.32 -3.23
N GLY A 198 -14.66 -11.40 -2.38
CA GLY A 198 -15.43 -10.86 -1.26
C GLY A 198 -16.71 -10.16 -1.73
N VAL A 199 -16.60 -9.27 -2.72
CA VAL A 199 -17.76 -8.60 -3.33
C VAL A 199 -18.73 -9.63 -3.91
N ARG A 200 -18.24 -10.64 -4.64
CA ARG A 200 -19.08 -11.68 -5.24
C ARG A 200 -19.85 -12.48 -4.19
N VAL A 201 -19.19 -12.89 -3.11
CA VAL A 201 -19.82 -13.65 -2.01
C VAL A 201 -20.89 -12.80 -1.32
N TRP A 202 -20.67 -11.50 -1.17
CA TRP A 202 -21.59 -10.63 -0.45
C TRP A 202 -22.78 -10.20 -1.27
N THR A 203 -22.56 -9.96 -2.56
CA THR A 203 -23.56 -9.50 -3.54
C THR A 203 -24.33 -10.65 -4.18
N GLN A 204 -23.75 -11.85 -4.23
CA GLN A 204 -24.26 -13.02 -4.98
C GLN A 204 -24.52 -12.72 -6.47
N ARG A 205 -23.79 -11.75 -7.02
CA ARG A 205 -23.85 -11.36 -8.44
C ARG A 205 -22.82 -12.12 -9.28
N SER A 206 -22.83 -11.88 -10.58
CA SER A 206 -21.87 -12.47 -11.52
C SER A 206 -20.43 -12.02 -11.24
N TRP A 207 -19.47 -12.78 -11.76
CA TRP A 207 -18.05 -12.42 -11.69
C TRP A 207 -17.78 -11.07 -12.35
N LEU A 208 -18.34 -10.82 -13.54
CA LEU A 208 -18.19 -9.55 -14.25
C LEU A 208 -18.66 -8.36 -13.40
N PHE A 209 -19.85 -8.46 -12.80
CA PHE A 209 -20.36 -7.41 -11.91
C PHE A 209 -19.40 -7.19 -10.74
N SER A 210 -18.94 -8.26 -10.11
CA SER A 210 -18.07 -8.18 -8.92
C SER A 210 -16.70 -7.60 -9.24
N THR A 211 -16.15 -7.92 -10.42
CA THR A 211 -14.91 -7.35 -10.93
C THR A 211 -15.06 -5.86 -11.18
N VAL A 212 -16.10 -5.44 -11.92
CA VAL A 212 -16.33 -4.02 -12.21
C VAL A 212 -16.59 -3.27 -10.91
N PHE A 213 -17.52 -3.74 -10.08
CA PHE A 213 -17.86 -3.11 -8.81
C PHE A 213 -16.65 -2.99 -7.89
N GLY A 214 -15.90 -4.09 -7.71
CA GLY A 214 -14.78 -4.17 -6.79
C GLY A 214 -13.55 -3.38 -7.22
N LEU A 215 -13.22 -3.44 -8.52
CA LEU A 215 -11.94 -2.92 -9.02
C LEU A 215 -12.03 -1.57 -9.70
N LEU A 216 -13.24 -1.02 -9.94
CA LEU A 216 -13.40 0.29 -10.57
C LEU A 216 -12.55 1.39 -9.91
N PRO A 217 -12.48 1.52 -8.56
CA PRO A 217 -11.63 2.54 -7.95
C PRO A 217 -10.17 2.38 -8.32
N SER A 218 -9.64 1.16 -8.22
CA SER A 218 -8.24 0.85 -8.55
C SER A 218 -7.95 1.10 -10.02
N ILE A 219 -8.86 0.69 -10.92
CA ILE A 219 -8.72 0.89 -12.37
C ILE A 219 -8.71 2.39 -12.71
N VAL A 220 -9.60 3.18 -12.10
CA VAL A 220 -9.65 4.63 -12.33
C VAL A 220 -8.38 5.30 -11.82
N VAL A 221 -7.95 5.00 -10.60
CA VAL A 221 -6.75 5.59 -9.99
C VAL A 221 -5.50 5.25 -10.81
N TYR A 222 -5.24 3.97 -11.06
CA TYR A 222 -4.05 3.57 -11.81
C TYR A 222 -4.14 3.90 -13.30
N GLY A 223 -5.34 3.91 -13.90
CA GLY A 223 -5.54 4.29 -15.30
C GLY A 223 -5.27 5.77 -15.54
N VAL A 224 -5.85 6.65 -14.71
CA VAL A 224 -5.58 8.10 -14.77
C VAL A 224 -4.10 8.37 -14.50
N TRP A 225 -3.51 7.70 -13.51
CA TRP A 225 -2.09 7.87 -13.21
C TRP A 225 -1.19 7.39 -14.36
N ALA A 226 -1.51 6.27 -15.02
CA ALA A 226 -0.78 5.81 -16.21
C ALA A 226 -0.79 6.84 -17.34
N LEU A 227 -1.94 7.48 -17.60
CA LEU A 227 -2.03 8.53 -18.63
C LEU A 227 -1.09 9.71 -18.30
N ILE A 228 -1.05 10.13 -17.05
CA ILE A 228 -0.18 11.24 -16.60
C ILE A 228 1.30 10.82 -16.60
N ALA A 229 1.59 9.60 -16.14
CA ALA A 229 2.97 9.14 -15.94
C ALA A 229 3.70 8.84 -17.25
N PHE A 230 2.96 8.55 -18.33
CA PHE A 230 3.52 8.25 -19.65
C PHE A 230 3.27 9.34 -20.71
N SER A 231 2.49 10.39 -20.42
CA SER A 231 2.42 11.59 -21.26
C SER A 231 3.79 12.30 -21.34
#